data_AF-A0A842R3H1-F1
#
_entry.id   AF-A0A842R3H1-F1
#
_cell.length_a   1.000
_cell.length_b   1.000
_cell.length_c   1.000
_cell.angle_alpha   90.00
_cell.angle_beta   90.00
_cell.angle_gamma   90.00
#
_symmetry.space_group_name_H-M   'P 1'
#
loop_
_entity.id
_entity.type
_entity.pdbx_description
1 polymer ?
#
loop_
_entity_poly.entity_id
_entity_poly.type
_entity_poly.pdbx_seq_one_letter_code
_entity_poly.pdbx_strand_id
1 'polypeptide(L)'
;MEIPLDKVEEYLEDVIASTFKKERKVAFKLLQRIKSDVENAERSIEEVDAGINREKDDLVTRSAIRFVEAMKAEFKKFDLNLEGDINHEVLKETFDFLSKLFTNYNENGKKWIPKFGKDYKSEMKTLQVFMNKLFRNNGKLDSFIRRKYSDAREAEEISEDIDRLEELVERTSSDREKIDAMESELQDLEEKLERQEEKLVELENHDLITMEKKLFRQINTLKQKIQLEFSKLKKSMKKFLKALQRGEYSPRFGITESDVKAYFKDPFSHVIEEGATYPKLRSILENLVSCMHDEIEMKNDKREKSLETIKEIKEDRSLEPLVREYNETSEKRDELLEKIEKEGISTRIKEVKQEISDLTTQKGHLEADIAREKENVINTLKKMKLVKNSLENEIEALSGEELSILLAL
;
A
#
# COMPACT_ATOMS: atom_id res chain seq x y z
N MET A 1 17.66 29.00 25.52
CA MET A 1 17.10 29.91 24.50
C MET A 1 16.15 29.11 23.63
N GLU A 2 15.01 29.67 23.21
CA GLU A 2 14.06 28.99 22.30
C GLU A 2 14.11 29.65 20.92
N ILE A 3 14.31 28.86 19.86
CA ILE A 3 14.43 29.36 18.48
C ILE A 3 13.53 28.55 17.54
N PRO A 4 12.67 29.19 16.72
CA PRO A 4 11.95 28.53 15.63
C PRO A 4 12.87 27.87 14.60
N LEU A 5 12.51 26.70 14.06
CA LEU A 5 13.34 25.96 13.10
C LEU A 5 13.82 26.83 11.92
N ASP A 6 12.95 27.67 11.35
CA ASP A 6 13.23 28.59 10.24
C ASP A 6 14.25 29.69 10.58
N LYS A 7 14.63 29.81 11.85
CA LYS A 7 15.61 30.76 12.38
C LYS A 7 16.87 30.10 12.91
N VAL A 8 16.95 28.76 12.91
CA VAL A 8 18.12 28.04 13.43
C VAL A 8 19.32 28.22 12.51
N GLU A 9 19.13 28.24 11.19
CA GLU A 9 20.21 28.45 10.23
C GLU A 9 20.86 29.83 10.39
N GLU A 10 20.05 30.90 10.41
CA GLU A 10 20.50 32.28 10.64
C GLU A 10 21.28 32.41 11.96
N TYR A 11 20.79 31.77 13.03
CA TYR A 11 21.48 31.74 14.31
C TYR A 11 22.81 30.96 14.26
N LEU A 12 22.83 29.80 13.60
CA LEU A 12 24.03 28.98 13.44
C LEU A 12 25.11 29.75 12.67
N GLU A 13 24.75 30.44 11.59
CA GLU A 13 25.68 31.28 10.82
C GLU A 13 26.32 32.37 11.68
N ASP A 14 25.54 33.06 12.51
CA ASP A 14 26.02 34.08 13.46
C ASP A 14 26.97 33.48 14.51
N VAL A 15 26.65 32.30 15.05
CA VAL A 15 27.50 31.57 15.99
C VAL A 15 28.82 31.18 15.32
N ILE A 16 28.79 30.60 14.12
CA ILE A 16 30.00 30.22 13.38
C ILE A 16 30.85 31.46 13.06
N ALA A 17 30.22 32.54 12.57
CA ALA A 17 30.90 33.78 12.22
C ALA A 17 31.60 34.43 13.43
N SER A 18 30.96 34.37 14.61
CA SER A 18 31.52 34.92 15.84
C SER A 18 32.62 34.04 16.45
N THR A 19 32.40 32.72 16.53
CA THR A 19 33.33 31.74 17.09
C THR A 19 34.60 31.60 16.25
N PHE A 20 34.46 31.49 14.93
CA PHE A 20 35.58 31.25 14.00
C PHE A 20 36.06 32.52 13.28
N LYS A 21 35.79 33.69 13.85
CA LYS A 21 36.17 35.00 13.28
C LYS A 21 37.65 35.11 12.94
N LYS A 22 38.53 34.50 13.75
CA LYS A 22 39.98 34.54 13.52
C LYS A 22 40.38 33.69 12.32
N GLU A 23 39.84 32.49 12.25
CA GLU A 23 40.03 31.49 11.20
C GLU A 23 39.52 32.06 9.87
N ARG A 24 38.28 32.57 9.84
CA ARG A 24 37.70 33.26 8.66
C ARG A 24 38.54 34.46 8.22
N LYS A 25 39.05 35.27 9.15
CA LYS A 25 39.95 36.39 8.80
C LYS A 25 41.29 35.93 8.21
N VAL A 26 41.85 34.82 8.69
CA VAL A 26 43.09 34.24 8.12
C VAL A 26 42.80 33.67 6.73
N ALA A 27 41.67 32.97 6.58
CA ALA A 27 41.18 32.44 5.32
C ALA A 27 41.00 33.56 4.27
N PHE A 28 40.34 34.65 4.65
CA PHE A 28 40.14 35.84 3.80
C PHE A 28 41.46 36.41 3.30
N LYS A 29 42.43 36.62 4.20
CA LYS A 29 43.76 37.14 3.81
C LYS A 29 44.50 36.19 2.88
N LEU A 30 44.34 34.88 3.07
CA LEU A 30 44.95 33.88 2.21
C LEU A 30 44.32 33.88 0.82
N LEU A 31 42.98 33.95 0.75
CA LEU A 31 42.22 34.06 -0.49
C LEU A 31 42.50 35.36 -1.24
N GLN A 32 42.58 36.52 -0.56
CA GLN A 32 42.98 37.78 -1.18
C GLN A 32 44.38 37.70 -1.81
N ARG A 33 45.31 37.07 -1.10
CA ARG A 33 46.67 36.87 -1.62
C ARG A 33 46.67 35.96 -2.84
N ILE A 34 45.90 34.88 -2.80
CA ILE A 34 45.72 33.97 -3.93
C ILE A 34 45.13 34.72 -5.12
N LYS A 35 44.03 35.46 -4.94
CA LYS A 35 43.38 36.27 -5.98
C LYS A 35 44.38 37.20 -6.66
N SER A 36 45.12 37.97 -5.88
CA SER A 36 46.16 38.86 -6.42
C SER A 36 47.27 38.11 -7.16
N ASP A 37 47.72 36.96 -6.63
CA ASP A 37 48.74 36.14 -7.31
C ASP A 37 48.21 35.51 -8.61
N VAL A 38 46.90 35.21 -8.70
CA VAL A 38 46.24 34.72 -9.93
C VAL A 38 46.16 35.84 -10.97
N GLU A 39 45.68 37.02 -10.59
CA GLU A 39 45.62 38.22 -11.47
C GLU A 39 47.01 38.63 -11.98
N ASN A 40 48.05 38.48 -11.15
CA ASN A 40 49.43 38.72 -11.58
C ASN A 40 49.92 37.65 -12.58
N ALA A 41 49.58 36.39 -12.36
CA ALA A 41 49.94 35.30 -13.28
C ALA A 41 49.22 35.45 -14.62
N GLU A 42 47.94 35.84 -14.60
CA GLU A 42 47.15 36.14 -15.80
C GLU A 42 47.75 37.31 -16.59
N ARG A 43 48.06 38.44 -15.94
CA ARG A 43 48.75 39.55 -16.59
C ARG A 43 50.09 39.13 -17.20
N SER A 44 50.85 38.27 -16.53
CA SER A 44 52.10 37.74 -17.08
C SER A 44 51.87 36.89 -18.35
N ILE A 45 50.74 36.17 -18.47
CA ILE A 45 50.35 35.49 -19.71
C ILE A 45 49.96 36.49 -20.79
N GLU A 46 49.28 37.58 -20.44
CA GLU A 46 48.94 38.65 -21.39
C GLU A 46 50.19 39.35 -21.95
N GLU A 47 51.20 39.60 -21.12
CA GLU A 47 52.49 40.12 -21.55
C GLU A 47 53.19 39.17 -22.54
N VAL A 48 53.15 37.85 -22.28
CA VAL A 48 53.65 36.85 -23.24
C VAL A 48 52.87 36.95 -24.54
N ASP A 49 51.53 37.01 -24.51
CA ASP A 49 50.69 37.11 -25.70
C ASP A 49 50.98 38.36 -26.55
N ALA A 50 51.14 39.51 -25.90
CA ALA A 50 51.45 40.78 -26.56
C ALA A 50 52.84 40.76 -27.23
N GLY A 51 53.79 40.00 -26.69
CA GLY A 51 55.12 39.81 -27.27
C GLY A 51 55.17 38.82 -28.46
N ILE A 52 54.06 38.12 -28.78
CA ILE A 52 54.03 37.16 -29.88
C ILE A 52 53.89 37.89 -31.22
N ASN A 53 54.89 37.75 -32.09
CA ASN A 53 54.76 38.15 -33.50
C ASN A 53 53.94 37.11 -34.28
N ARG A 54 52.64 37.34 -34.37
CA ARG A 54 51.69 36.44 -35.04
C ARG A 54 51.85 36.35 -36.55
N GLU A 55 52.62 37.25 -37.18
CA GLU A 55 52.91 37.20 -38.62
C GLU A 55 53.98 36.16 -38.97
N LYS A 56 54.73 35.68 -37.96
CA LYS A 56 55.82 34.71 -38.13
C LYS A 56 55.32 33.27 -37.95
N ASP A 57 55.15 32.53 -39.04
CA ASP A 57 54.74 31.11 -39.02
C ASP A 57 55.91 30.15 -38.76
N ASP A 58 56.52 30.24 -37.58
CA ASP A 58 57.52 29.28 -37.13
C ASP A 58 56.99 28.39 -35.99
N LEU A 59 57.77 27.36 -35.62
CA LEU A 59 57.40 26.43 -34.55
C LEU A 59 57.32 27.11 -33.17
N VAL A 60 58.13 28.15 -32.97
CA VAL A 60 58.25 28.89 -31.70
C VAL A 60 56.98 29.70 -31.46
N THR A 61 56.58 30.51 -32.44
CA THR A 61 55.34 31.31 -32.44
C THR A 61 54.11 30.42 -32.24
N ARG A 62 53.96 29.34 -33.02
CA ARG A 62 52.80 28.43 -32.90
C ARG A 62 52.73 27.74 -31.54
N SER A 63 53.87 27.42 -30.94
CA SER A 63 53.92 26.82 -29.60
C SER A 63 53.54 27.84 -28.52
N ALA A 64 53.99 29.09 -28.66
CA ALA A 64 53.68 30.18 -27.74
C ALA A 64 52.18 30.50 -27.75
N ILE A 65 51.57 30.63 -28.94
CA ILE A 65 50.13 30.86 -29.09
C ILE A 65 49.34 29.75 -28.39
N ARG A 66 49.64 28.48 -28.66
CA ARG A 66 48.94 27.34 -28.05
C ARG A 66 49.05 27.31 -26.52
N PHE A 67 50.22 27.65 -25.98
CA PHE A 67 50.42 27.71 -24.54
C PHE A 67 49.62 28.86 -23.91
N VAL A 68 49.71 30.06 -24.48
CA VAL A 68 48.99 31.24 -24.01
C VAL A 68 47.48 31.03 -24.07
N GLU A 69 46.95 30.53 -25.18
CA GLU A 69 45.51 30.26 -25.32
C GLU A 69 45.03 29.23 -24.29
N ALA A 70 45.80 28.16 -24.07
CA ALA A 70 45.49 27.17 -23.05
C ALA A 70 45.48 27.80 -21.64
N MET A 71 46.49 28.60 -21.29
CA MET A 71 46.56 29.23 -19.97
C MET A 71 45.49 30.29 -19.77
N LYS A 72 45.21 31.14 -20.77
CA LYS A 72 44.11 32.12 -20.72
C LYS A 72 42.76 31.44 -20.52
N ALA A 73 42.53 30.31 -21.18
CA ALA A 73 41.30 29.53 -21.00
C ALA A 73 41.17 28.98 -19.56
N GLU A 74 42.28 28.63 -18.91
CA GLU A 74 42.27 28.20 -17.51
C GLU A 74 42.05 29.36 -16.54
N PHE A 75 42.73 30.49 -16.72
CA PHE A 75 42.57 31.68 -15.86
C PHE A 75 41.15 32.24 -15.90
N LYS A 76 40.49 32.22 -17.07
CA LYS A 76 39.08 32.63 -17.21
C LYS A 76 38.09 31.81 -16.38
N LYS A 77 38.46 30.60 -15.94
CA LYS A 77 37.63 29.77 -15.07
C LYS A 77 37.75 30.16 -13.59
N PHE A 78 38.69 31.04 -13.26
CA PHE A 78 38.82 31.53 -11.89
C PHE A 78 37.71 32.53 -11.61
N ASP A 79 36.76 32.12 -10.80
CA ASP A 79 35.77 32.99 -10.22
C ASP A 79 35.91 32.92 -8.70
N LEU A 80 36.36 34.00 -8.09
CA LEU A 80 36.49 34.10 -6.64
C LEU A 80 35.86 35.41 -6.17
N ASN A 81 34.63 35.27 -5.69
CA ASN A 81 33.92 36.32 -5.00
C ASN A 81 34.34 36.36 -3.52
N LEU A 82 34.74 37.54 -3.05
CA LEU A 82 35.14 37.77 -1.64
C LEU A 82 34.15 38.69 -0.92
N GLU A 83 33.01 39.01 -1.54
CA GLU A 83 31.98 39.90 -0.99
C GLU A 83 31.02 39.17 -0.03
N GLY A 84 31.07 37.83 0.03
CA GLY A 84 30.29 37.01 0.96
C GLY A 84 31.09 36.41 2.12
N ASP A 85 30.41 35.64 2.96
CA ASP A 85 31.04 34.90 4.05
C ASP A 85 31.95 33.79 3.53
N ILE A 86 33.13 33.66 4.13
CA ILE A 86 34.07 32.60 3.78
C ILE A 86 33.74 31.37 4.59
N ASN A 87 33.39 30.30 3.88
CA ASN A 87 33.17 28.98 4.41
C ASN A 87 34.18 27.96 3.80
N HIS A 88 34.10 26.73 4.26
CA HIS A 88 34.92 25.62 3.82
C HIS A 88 34.75 25.33 2.32
N GLU A 89 33.54 25.49 1.78
CA GLU A 89 33.25 25.26 0.35
C GLU A 89 34.08 26.20 -0.54
N VAL A 90 34.04 27.51 -0.28
CA VAL A 90 34.84 28.51 -1.01
C VAL A 90 36.35 28.21 -0.95
N LEU A 91 36.83 27.76 0.22
CA LEU A 91 38.24 27.38 0.39
C LEU A 91 38.61 26.14 -0.43
N LYS A 92 37.74 25.14 -0.44
CA LYS A 92 37.92 23.90 -1.18
C LYS A 92 37.86 24.13 -2.70
N GLU A 93 36.89 24.90 -3.17
CA GLU A 93 36.79 25.28 -4.58
C GLU A 93 38.03 26.01 -5.07
N THR A 94 38.53 26.97 -4.28
CA THR A 94 39.76 27.69 -4.59
C THR A 94 40.97 26.73 -4.66
N PHE A 95 41.08 25.82 -3.69
CA PHE A 95 42.15 24.82 -3.67
C PHE A 95 42.10 23.89 -4.90
N ASP A 96 40.91 23.41 -5.26
CA ASP A 96 40.70 22.52 -6.40
C ASP A 96 40.98 23.22 -7.72
N PHE A 97 40.56 24.49 -7.87
CA PHE A 97 40.92 25.33 -9.01
C PHE A 97 42.43 25.45 -9.16
N LEU A 98 43.15 25.83 -8.10
CA LEU A 98 44.60 26.01 -8.15
C LEU A 98 45.34 24.70 -8.46
N SER A 99 44.83 23.58 -7.95
CA SER A 99 45.38 22.25 -8.23
C SER A 99 45.23 21.86 -9.71
N LYS A 100 44.06 22.15 -10.30
CA LYS A 100 43.82 21.97 -11.75
C LYS A 100 44.69 22.91 -12.58
N LEU A 101 44.75 24.19 -12.22
CA LEU A 101 45.59 25.19 -12.90
C LEU A 101 47.07 24.78 -12.91
N PHE A 102 47.58 24.28 -11.78
CA PHE A 102 48.96 23.80 -11.68
C PHE A 102 49.22 22.58 -12.56
N THR A 103 48.28 21.63 -12.60
CA THR A 103 48.36 20.44 -13.44
C THR A 103 48.43 20.84 -14.92
N ASN A 104 47.51 21.71 -15.34
CA ASN A 104 47.44 22.23 -16.71
C ASN A 104 48.68 23.05 -17.08
N TYR A 105 49.21 23.88 -16.18
CA TYR A 105 50.46 24.60 -16.39
C TYR A 105 51.64 23.65 -16.60
N ASN A 106 51.76 22.59 -15.81
CA ASN A 106 52.87 21.64 -15.94
C ASN A 106 52.78 20.81 -17.22
N GLU A 107 51.58 20.36 -17.60
CA GLU A 107 51.36 19.58 -18.81
C GLU A 107 51.63 20.41 -20.07
N ASN A 108 51.00 21.59 -20.17
CA ASN A 108 51.25 22.52 -21.26
C ASN A 108 52.69 23.03 -21.25
N GLY A 109 53.23 23.24 -20.05
CA GLY A 109 54.61 23.68 -19.84
C GLY A 109 55.61 22.70 -20.41
N LYS A 110 55.52 21.41 -20.05
CA LYS A 110 56.37 20.34 -20.59
C LYS A 110 56.26 20.22 -22.11
N LYS A 111 55.07 20.44 -22.66
CA LYS A 111 54.77 20.28 -24.10
C LYS A 111 55.27 21.43 -24.98
N TRP A 112 55.20 22.66 -24.46
CA TRP A 112 55.37 23.88 -25.28
C TRP A 112 56.57 24.74 -24.86
N ILE A 113 56.85 24.91 -23.57
CA ILE A 113 57.93 25.80 -23.08
C ILE A 113 59.32 25.43 -23.63
N PRO A 114 59.72 24.14 -23.76
CA PRO A 114 61.02 23.79 -24.35
C PRO A 114 61.23 24.30 -25.79
N LYS A 115 60.13 24.61 -26.50
CA LYS A 115 60.15 25.09 -27.88
C LYS A 115 60.29 26.62 -27.98
N PHE A 116 60.26 27.35 -26.86
CA PHE A 116 60.27 28.83 -26.87
C PHE A 116 61.65 29.44 -27.11
N GLY A 117 62.73 28.66 -26.94
CA GLY A 117 64.09 29.14 -27.18
C GLY A 117 64.48 30.33 -26.28
N LYS A 118 65.14 31.35 -26.85
CA LYS A 118 65.50 32.59 -26.13
C LYS A 118 64.42 33.67 -26.20
N ASP A 119 63.48 33.54 -27.12
CA ASP A 119 62.58 34.63 -27.55
C ASP A 119 61.55 35.02 -26.48
N TYR A 120 61.16 34.08 -25.61
CA TYR A 120 60.18 34.31 -24.54
C TYR A 120 60.72 33.99 -23.13
N LYS A 121 62.05 33.89 -23.00
CA LYS A 121 62.69 33.36 -21.78
C LYS A 121 62.48 34.26 -20.57
N SER A 122 62.39 35.58 -20.77
CA SER A 122 62.24 36.55 -19.68
C SER A 122 60.82 36.52 -19.11
N GLU A 123 59.84 36.57 -20.00
CA GLU A 123 58.40 36.57 -19.73
C GLU A 123 57.98 35.25 -19.07
N MET A 124 58.50 34.13 -19.57
CA MET A 124 58.28 32.82 -18.94
C MET A 124 58.89 32.70 -17.55
N LYS A 125 60.02 33.38 -17.28
CA LYS A 125 60.61 33.41 -15.94
C LYS A 125 59.72 34.20 -14.98
N THR A 126 59.12 35.30 -15.43
CA THR A 126 58.13 36.08 -14.67
C THR A 126 56.89 35.23 -14.35
N LEU A 127 56.31 34.57 -15.36
CA LEU A 127 55.19 33.66 -15.17
C LEU A 127 55.53 32.54 -14.18
N GLN A 128 56.69 31.91 -14.33
CA GLN A 128 57.13 30.85 -13.44
C GLN A 128 57.26 31.33 -11.98
N VAL A 129 57.68 32.57 -11.75
CA VAL A 129 57.70 33.17 -10.41
C VAL A 129 56.30 33.26 -9.82
N PHE A 130 55.30 33.74 -10.58
CA PHE A 130 53.93 33.82 -10.11
C PHE A 130 53.28 32.44 -9.92
N MET A 131 53.49 31.51 -10.84
CA MET A 131 53.01 30.12 -10.70
C MET A 131 53.61 29.42 -9.47
N ASN A 132 54.91 29.64 -9.18
CA ASN A 132 55.53 29.11 -7.97
C ASN A 132 54.97 29.74 -6.69
N LYS A 133 54.60 31.03 -6.72
CA LYS A 133 53.92 31.68 -5.59
C LYS A 133 52.53 31.09 -5.38
N LEU A 134 51.74 30.94 -6.45
CA LEU A 134 50.42 30.30 -6.40
C LEU A 134 50.50 28.88 -5.82
N PHE A 135 51.45 28.07 -6.29
CA PHE A 135 51.65 26.72 -5.76
C PHE A 135 51.97 26.72 -4.26
N ARG A 136 52.86 27.62 -3.80
CA ARG A 136 53.17 27.76 -2.38
C ARG A 136 51.96 28.21 -1.55
N ASN A 137 51.13 29.11 -2.09
CA ASN A 137 49.91 29.53 -1.41
C ASN A 137 48.85 28.42 -1.41
N ASN A 138 48.75 27.62 -2.47
CA ASN A 138 47.86 26.47 -2.52
C ASN A 138 48.23 25.43 -1.44
N GLY A 139 49.52 25.15 -1.25
CA GLY A 139 49.97 24.28 -0.16
C GLY A 139 49.71 24.86 1.24
N LYS A 140 49.74 26.19 1.39
CA LYS A 140 49.32 26.85 2.63
C LYS A 140 47.82 26.76 2.84
N LEU A 141 47.02 26.87 1.78
CA LEU A 141 45.57 26.74 1.80
C LEU A 141 45.17 25.34 2.20
N ASP A 142 45.72 24.30 1.56
CA ASP A 142 45.50 22.90 1.95
C ASP A 142 45.87 22.63 3.41
N SER A 143 47.06 23.06 3.84
CA SER A 143 47.47 22.89 5.23
C SER A 143 46.60 23.68 6.21
N PHE A 144 46.03 24.81 5.79
CA PHE A 144 45.13 25.62 6.61
C PHE A 144 43.77 24.92 6.74
N ILE A 145 43.17 24.51 5.62
CA ILE A 145 41.91 23.77 5.57
C ILE A 145 41.98 22.55 6.49
N ARG A 146 43.02 21.71 6.34
CA ARG A 146 43.13 20.44 7.07
C ARG A 146 43.43 20.55 8.57
N ARG A 147 44.07 21.64 9.02
CA ARG A 147 44.63 21.71 10.38
C ARG A 147 44.06 22.82 11.25
N LYS A 148 43.58 23.90 10.62
CA LYS A 148 43.17 25.13 11.31
C LYS A 148 41.73 25.53 11.00
N TYR A 149 41.12 24.93 9.98
CA TYR A 149 39.74 25.14 9.60
C TYR A 149 38.89 23.87 9.80
N SER A 150 39.43 22.82 10.44
CA SER A 150 38.69 21.57 10.69
C SER A 150 37.44 21.82 11.53
N ASP A 151 37.59 22.55 12.62
CA ASP A 151 36.52 22.75 13.59
C ASP A 151 35.44 23.69 13.03
N ALA A 152 35.86 24.70 12.24
CA ALA A 152 34.94 25.57 11.51
C ALA A 152 34.17 24.82 10.43
N ARG A 153 34.83 23.88 9.74
CA ARG A 153 34.18 23.00 8.77
C ARG A 153 33.15 22.09 9.45
N GLU A 154 33.51 21.43 10.55
CA GLU A 154 32.58 20.58 11.30
C GLU A 154 31.36 21.38 11.76
N ALA A 155 31.54 22.63 12.18
CA ALA A 155 30.44 23.52 12.52
C ALA A 155 29.57 23.91 11.31
N GLU A 156 30.18 24.16 10.15
CA GLU A 156 29.45 24.45 8.91
C GLU A 156 28.67 23.22 8.38
N GLU A 157 29.13 22.00 8.67
CA GLU A 157 28.42 20.75 8.31
C GLU A 157 27.12 20.54 9.13
N ILE A 158 26.95 21.24 10.28
CA ILE A 158 25.72 21.19 11.09
C ILE A 158 24.51 21.71 10.30
N SER A 159 24.71 22.62 9.34
CA SER A 159 23.63 23.10 8.47
C SER A 159 22.95 21.97 7.69
N GLU A 160 23.69 20.91 7.31
CA GLU A 160 23.10 19.74 6.63
C GLU A 160 22.09 19.00 7.53
N ASP A 161 22.31 19.00 8.84
CA ASP A 161 21.37 18.39 9.78
C ASP A 161 20.14 19.28 10.02
N ILE A 162 20.26 20.61 9.87
CA ILE A 162 19.12 21.55 9.87
C ILE A 162 18.21 21.24 8.67
N ASP A 163 18.76 21.18 7.46
CA ASP A 163 18.03 20.82 6.24
C ASP A 163 17.29 19.49 6.42
N ARG A 164 17.99 18.50 6.97
CA ARG A 164 17.41 17.19 7.28
C ARG A 164 16.28 17.26 8.30
N LEU A 165 16.37 18.15 9.28
CA LEU A 165 15.30 18.35 10.27
C LEU A 165 14.07 19.00 9.61
N GLU A 166 14.27 19.99 8.73
CA GLU A 166 13.21 20.61 7.94
C GLU A 166 12.49 19.58 7.05
N GLU A 167 13.23 18.76 6.31
CA GLU A 167 12.67 17.67 5.51
C GLU A 167 11.82 16.71 6.34
N LEU A 168 12.25 16.39 7.57
CA LEU A 168 11.51 15.52 8.48
C LEU A 168 10.22 16.18 9.00
N VAL A 169 10.23 17.49 9.24
CA VAL A 169 9.04 18.26 9.63
C VAL A 169 8.03 18.31 8.49
N GLU A 170 8.46 18.70 7.29
CA GLU A 170 7.59 18.75 6.10
C GLU A 170 6.97 17.40 5.80
N ARG A 171 7.79 16.33 5.82
CA ARG A 171 7.31 14.97 5.64
C ARG A 171 6.29 14.57 6.68
N THR A 172 6.51 14.92 7.95
CA THR A 172 5.57 14.60 9.03
C THR A 172 4.23 15.31 8.82
N SER A 173 4.24 16.58 8.40
CA SER A 173 3.03 17.32 8.07
C SER A 173 2.27 16.68 6.91
N SER A 174 2.97 16.33 5.83
CA SER A 174 2.37 15.69 4.66
C SER A 174 1.79 14.30 4.99
N ASP A 175 2.50 13.50 5.78
CA ASP A 175 2.03 12.19 6.22
C ASP A 175 0.75 12.33 7.10
N ARG A 176 0.64 13.38 7.92
CA ARG A 176 -0.57 13.67 8.71
C ARG A 176 -1.76 14.07 7.85
N GLU A 177 -1.57 14.99 6.91
CA GLU A 177 -2.62 15.38 5.96
C GLU A 177 -3.15 14.18 5.17
N LYS A 178 -2.25 13.26 4.79
CA LYS A 178 -2.62 12.02 4.12
C LYS A 178 -3.46 11.12 5.02
N ILE A 179 -3.10 10.98 6.30
CA ILE A 179 -3.90 10.21 7.27
C ILE A 179 -5.28 10.83 7.43
N ASP A 180 -5.38 12.15 7.60
CA ASP A 180 -6.65 12.85 7.76
C ASP A 180 -7.56 12.65 6.53
N ALA A 181 -6.99 12.72 5.32
CA ALA A 181 -7.72 12.43 4.08
C ALA A 181 -8.23 10.99 4.02
N MET A 182 -7.41 10.02 4.42
CA MET A 182 -7.79 8.60 4.46
C MET A 182 -8.84 8.32 5.54
N GLU A 183 -8.78 8.99 6.69
CA GLU A 183 -9.79 8.88 7.74
C GLU A 183 -11.15 9.46 7.28
N SER A 184 -11.13 10.56 6.52
CA SER A 184 -12.35 11.08 5.88
C SER A 184 -12.92 10.10 4.86
N GLU A 185 -12.07 9.46 4.04
CA GLU A 185 -12.52 8.44 3.09
C GLU A 185 -13.08 7.21 3.80
N LEU A 186 -12.49 6.82 4.93
CA LEU A 186 -12.98 5.72 5.77
C LEU A 186 -14.38 6.03 6.30
N GLN A 187 -14.61 7.25 6.79
CA GLN A 187 -15.94 7.66 7.25
C GLN A 187 -16.97 7.62 6.11
N ASP A 188 -16.64 8.14 4.93
CA ASP A 188 -17.53 8.08 3.76
C ASP A 188 -17.87 6.64 3.37
N LEU A 189 -16.91 5.73 3.52
CA LEU A 189 -17.08 4.32 3.22
C LEU A 189 -17.96 3.63 4.27
N GLU A 190 -17.78 3.95 5.55
CA GLU A 190 -18.64 3.47 6.64
C GLU A 190 -20.10 3.90 6.44
N GLU A 191 -20.34 5.16 6.09
CA GLU A 191 -21.70 5.65 5.78
C GLU A 191 -22.32 4.93 4.58
N LYS A 192 -21.53 4.67 3.52
CA LYS A 192 -22.02 3.90 2.37
C LYS A 192 -22.36 2.46 2.75
N LEU A 193 -21.56 1.85 3.61
CA LEU A 193 -21.77 0.49 4.07
C LEU A 193 -23.05 0.40 4.91
N GLU A 194 -23.25 1.32 5.86
CA GLU A 194 -24.47 1.41 6.66
C GLU A 194 -25.72 1.55 5.78
N ARG A 195 -25.71 2.45 4.78
CA ARG A 195 -26.84 2.62 3.84
C ARG A 195 -27.15 1.34 3.05
N GLN A 196 -26.13 0.57 2.67
CA GLN A 196 -26.33 -0.68 1.94
C GLN A 196 -26.85 -1.80 2.87
N GLU A 197 -26.39 -1.84 4.11
CA GLU A 197 -26.92 -2.75 5.13
C GLU A 197 -28.39 -2.46 5.44
N GLU A 198 -28.77 -1.19 5.59
CA GLU A 198 -30.17 -0.77 5.75
C GLU A 198 -31.02 -1.23 4.55
N LYS A 199 -30.55 -0.96 3.33
CA LYS A 199 -31.23 -1.39 2.09
C LYS A 199 -31.35 -2.91 2.00
N LEU A 200 -30.35 -3.66 2.45
CA LEU A 200 -30.42 -5.11 2.52
C LEU A 200 -31.51 -5.57 3.49
N VAL A 201 -31.58 -4.98 4.68
CA VAL A 201 -32.61 -5.27 5.69
C VAL A 201 -34.00 -4.96 5.14
N GLU A 202 -34.19 -3.84 4.46
CA GLU A 202 -35.46 -3.50 3.80
C GLU A 202 -35.88 -4.55 2.76
N LEU A 203 -34.94 -4.96 1.89
CA LEU A 203 -35.20 -5.96 0.86
C LEU A 203 -35.49 -7.36 1.45
N GLU A 204 -34.79 -7.76 2.52
CA GLU A 204 -35.00 -9.05 3.18
C GLU A 204 -36.31 -9.12 3.99
N ASN A 205 -36.83 -7.96 4.40
CA ASN A 205 -38.11 -7.79 5.08
C ASN A 205 -39.28 -7.52 4.12
N HIS A 206 -39.01 -7.36 2.82
CA HIS A 206 -40.05 -7.15 1.81
C HIS A 206 -41.16 -8.22 1.93
N ASP A 207 -42.42 -7.79 1.80
CA ASP A 207 -43.59 -8.64 2.05
C ASP A 207 -43.54 -9.97 1.28
N LEU A 208 -43.17 -9.93 0.00
CA LEU A 208 -43.05 -11.12 -0.84
C LEU A 208 -41.99 -12.11 -0.31
N ILE A 209 -40.84 -11.63 0.16
CA ILE A 209 -39.77 -12.47 0.72
C ILE A 209 -40.21 -13.06 2.06
N THR A 210 -40.87 -12.26 2.90
CA THR A 210 -41.41 -12.71 4.19
C THR A 210 -42.50 -13.77 4.01
N MET A 211 -43.39 -13.58 3.03
CA MET A 211 -44.42 -14.56 2.66
C MET A 211 -43.80 -15.85 2.10
N GLU A 212 -42.76 -15.77 1.27
CA GLU A 212 -42.05 -16.94 0.73
C GLU A 212 -41.45 -17.76 1.87
N LYS A 213 -40.75 -17.11 2.81
CA LYS A 213 -40.17 -17.75 3.99
C LYS A 213 -41.25 -18.46 4.83
N LYS A 214 -42.44 -17.87 4.96
CA LYS A 214 -43.58 -18.47 5.68
C LYS A 214 -44.12 -19.71 4.97
N LEU A 215 -44.36 -19.61 3.66
CA LEU A 215 -44.84 -20.75 2.85
C LEU A 215 -43.81 -21.88 2.85
N PHE A 216 -42.51 -21.57 2.72
CA PHE A 216 -41.44 -22.55 2.81
C PHE A 216 -41.43 -23.31 4.15
N ARG A 217 -41.62 -22.60 5.28
CA ARG A 217 -41.74 -23.24 6.61
C ARG A 217 -42.98 -24.12 6.72
N GLN A 218 -44.12 -23.68 6.15
CA GLN A 218 -45.35 -24.46 6.12
C GLN A 218 -45.19 -25.74 5.29
N ILE A 219 -44.61 -25.65 4.08
CA ILE A 219 -44.29 -26.79 3.22
C ILE A 219 -43.42 -27.81 3.96
N ASN A 220 -42.37 -27.37 4.65
CA ASN A 220 -41.51 -28.27 5.41
C ASN A 220 -42.24 -28.94 6.57
N THR A 221 -43.13 -28.22 7.24
CA THR A 221 -43.97 -28.76 8.33
C THR A 221 -44.94 -29.82 7.80
N LEU A 222 -45.60 -29.55 6.66
CA LEU A 222 -46.50 -30.50 5.99
C LEU A 222 -45.75 -31.74 5.52
N LYS A 223 -44.56 -31.56 4.93
CA LYS A 223 -43.67 -32.66 4.56
C LYS A 223 -43.33 -33.55 5.75
N GLN A 224 -42.97 -32.95 6.89
CA GLN A 224 -42.68 -33.69 8.12
C GLN A 224 -43.91 -34.45 8.64
N LYS A 225 -45.10 -33.84 8.63
CA LYS A 225 -46.36 -34.50 9.05
C LYS A 225 -46.68 -35.71 8.16
N ILE A 226 -46.60 -35.56 6.85
CA ILE A 226 -46.84 -36.65 5.89
C ILE A 226 -45.82 -37.79 6.11
N GLN A 227 -44.53 -37.46 6.26
CA GLN A 227 -43.50 -38.46 6.53
C GLN A 227 -43.71 -39.17 7.88
N LEU A 228 -44.21 -38.48 8.90
CA LEU A 228 -44.53 -39.07 10.19
C LEU A 228 -45.63 -40.12 10.06
N GLU A 229 -46.68 -39.86 9.28
CA GLU A 229 -47.74 -40.84 9.00
C GLU A 229 -47.19 -42.11 8.34
N PHE A 230 -46.29 -41.97 7.36
CA PHE A 230 -45.64 -43.14 6.74
C PHE A 230 -44.66 -43.86 7.67
N SER A 231 -44.04 -43.15 8.61
CA SER A 231 -43.10 -43.75 9.57
C SER A 231 -43.79 -44.80 10.46
N LYS A 232 -45.07 -44.60 10.78
CA LYS A 232 -45.92 -45.54 11.52
C LYS A 232 -46.08 -46.87 10.76
N LEU A 233 -46.14 -46.83 9.44
CA LEU A 233 -46.32 -48.01 8.57
C LEU A 233 -45.02 -48.68 8.11
N LYS A 234 -43.86 -48.06 8.35
CA LYS A 234 -42.56 -48.51 7.81
C LYS A 234 -42.23 -49.98 8.06
N LYS A 235 -42.54 -50.49 9.26
CA LYS A 235 -42.25 -51.91 9.61
C LYS A 235 -43.17 -52.88 8.87
N SER A 236 -44.44 -52.51 8.75
CA SER A 236 -45.48 -53.33 8.10
C SER A 236 -45.27 -53.35 6.60
N MET A 237 -44.98 -52.19 6.00
CA MET A 237 -44.55 -52.06 4.59
C MET A 237 -43.28 -52.87 4.29
N LYS A 238 -42.27 -52.85 5.17
CA LYS A 238 -41.04 -53.66 5.00
C LYS A 238 -41.32 -55.16 5.00
N LYS A 239 -42.25 -55.62 5.85
CA LYS A 239 -42.61 -57.05 5.92
C LYS A 239 -43.43 -57.47 4.70
N PHE A 240 -44.38 -56.63 4.30
CA PHE A 240 -45.16 -56.84 3.09
C PHE A 240 -44.28 -56.91 1.84
N LEU A 241 -43.32 -55.99 1.69
CA LEU A 241 -42.35 -56.05 0.59
C LEU A 241 -41.55 -57.36 0.58
N LYS A 242 -41.18 -57.89 1.75
CA LYS A 242 -40.49 -59.18 1.84
C LYS A 242 -41.38 -60.37 1.47
N ALA A 243 -42.65 -60.35 1.86
CA ALA A 243 -43.61 -61.40 1.50
C ALA A 243 -43.82 -61.45 -0.03
N LEU A 244 -43.93 -60.28 -0.67
CA LEU A 244 -43.96 -60.16 -2.14
C LEU A 244 -42.71 -60.74 -2.79
N GLN A 245 -41.52 -60.38 -2.29
CA GLN A 245 -40.23 -60.85 -2.82
C GLN A 245 -40.00 -62.35 -2.70
N ARG A 246 -40.62 -62.99 -1.70
CA ARG A 246 -40.54 -64.43 -1.47
C ARG A 246 -41.60 -65.21 -2.24
N GLY A 247 -42.53 -64.53 -2.90
CA GLY A 247 -43.70 -65.15 -3.52
C GLY A 247 -44.69 -65.72 -2.52
N GLU A 248 -44.62 -65.30 -1.24
CA GLU A 248 -45.54 -65.72 -0.18
C GLU A 248 -46.93 -65.10 -0.40
N TYR A 249 -46.98 -63.86 -0.91
CA TYR A 249 -48.21 -63.14 -1.23
C TYR A 249 -48.24 -62.69 -2.69
N SER A 250 -49.39 -62.82 -3.35
CA SER A 250 -49.62 -62.27 -4.70
C SER A 250 -50.46 -60.99 -4.64
N PRO A 251 -49.92 -59.84 -5.07
CA PRO A 251 -50.62 -58.57 -4.98
C PRO A 251 -51.82 -58.51 -5.94
N ARG A 252 -52.92 -57.94 -5.45
CA ARG A 252 -54.20 -57.71 -6.12
C ARG A 252 -54.34 -56.23 -6.50
N PHE A 253 -55.37 -55.89 -7.26
CA PHE A 253 -55.71 -54.51 -7.64
C PHE A 253 -54.66 -53.79 -8.51
N GLY A 254 -53.91 -54.53 -9.34
CA GLY A 254 -52.99 -53.94 -10.32
C GLY A 254 -51.72 -53.33 -9.72
N ILE A 255 -51.37 -53.68 -8.47
CA ILE A 255 -50.15 -53.25 -7.79
C ILE A 255 -49.02 -54.25 -8.03
N THR A 256 -47.81 -53.75 -8.27
CA THR A 256 -46.60 -54.55 -8.45
C THR A 256 -45.68 -54.47 -7.23
N GLU A 257 -44.72 -55.40 -7.11
CA GLU A 257 -43.63 -55.27 -6.12
C GLU A 257 -42.89 -53.93 -6.26
N SER A 258 -42.72 -53.47 -7.51
CA SER A 258 -42.04 -52.21 -7.81
C SER A 258 -42.79 -51.02 -7.19
N ASP A 259 -44.12 -51.00 -7.25
CA ASP A 259 -44.93 -49.92 -6.65
C ASP A 259 -44.79 -49.89 -5.13
N VAL A 260 -44.81 -51.05 -4.48
CA VAL A 260 -44.63 -51.18 -3.02
C VAL A 260 -43.21 -50.77 -2.61
N LYS A 261 -42.21 -51.16 -3.40
CA LYS A 261 -40.80 -50.78 -3.19
C LYS A 261 -40.59 -49.29 -3.35
N ALA A 262 -41.25 -48.67 -4.33
CA ALA A 262 -41.19 -47.24 -4.59
C ALA A 262 -41.75 -46.44 -3.41
N TYR A 263 -42.95 -46.79 -2.94
CA TYR A 263 -43.56 -46.22 -1.73
C TYR A 263 -42.76 -46.49 -0.45
N PHE A 264 -42.11 -47.65 -0.32
CA PHE A 264 -41.26 -47.92 0.84
C PHE A 264 -40.00 -47.05 0.87
N LYS A 265 -39.43 -46.73 -0.31
CA LYS A 265 -38.20 -45.95 -0.43
C LYS A 265 -38.45 -44.45 -0.24
N ASP A 266 -39.46 -43.91 -0.90
CA ASP A 266 -39.81 -42.48 -0.82
C ASP A 266 -41.33 -42.28 -0.83
N PRO A 267 -42.00 -42.56 0.29
CA PRO A 267 -43.46 -42.50 0.35
C PRO A 267 -44.01 -41.08 0.15
N PHE A 268 -43.21 -40.07 0.50
CA PHE A 268 -43.60 -38.68 0.39
C PHE A 268 -43.74 -38.27 -1.08
N SER A 269 -42.70 -38.42 -1.89
CA SER A 269 -42.75 -37.98 -3.29
C SER A 269 -43.86 -38.70 -4.06
N HIS A 270 -44.01 -40.01 -3.86
CA HIS A 270 -45.04 -40.79 -4.54
C HIS A 270 -46.47 -40.42 -4.11
N VAL A 271 -46.72 -40.09 -2.83
CA VAL A 271 -48.06 -39.64 -2.41
C VAL A 271 -48.40 -38.26 -2.95
N ILE A 272 -47.40 -37.37 -3.08
CA ILE A 272 -47.58 -36.04 -3.65
C ILE A 272 -47.87 -36.14 -5.15
N GLU A 273 -47.11 -36.97 -5.89
CA GLU A 273 -47.31 -37.22 -7.32
C GLU A 273 -48.69 -37.83 -7.66
N GLU A 274 -49.20 -38.73 -6.80
CA GLU A 274 -50.54 -39.30 -6.97
C GLU A 274 -51.69 -38.36 -6.62
N GLY A 275 -51.39 -37.28 -5.89
CA GLY A 275 -52.36 -36.29 -5.45
C GLY A 275 -53.24 -36.74 -4.27
N ALA A 276 -54.18 -35.88 -3.90
CA ALA A 276 -54.93 -35.98 -2.64
C ALA A 276 -55.78 -37.26 -2.50
N THR A 277 -56.08 -37.97 -3.60
CA THR A 277 -56.82 -39.23 -3.57
C THR A 277 -55.92 -40.47 -3.40
N TYR A 278 -54.62 -40.34 -3.68
CA TYR A 278 -53.57 -41.37 -3.54
C TYR A 278 -54.02 -42.81 -3.86
N PRO A 279 -54.57 -43.05 -5.08
CA PRO A 279 -55.26 -44.29 -5.41
C PRO A 279 -54.35 -45.53 -5.35
N LYS A 280 -53.07 -45.44 -5.74
CA LYS A 280 -52.20 -46.63 -5.67
C LYS A 280 -51.76 -46.89 -4.24
N LEU A 281 -51.51 -45.84 -3.44
CA LEU A 281 -51.29 -46.03 -2.00
C LEU A 281 -52.46 -46.77 -1.35
N ARG A 282 -53.72 -46.40 -1.66
CA ARG A 282 -54.89 -47.12 -1.11
C ARG A 282 -54.92 -48.59 -1.50
N SER A 283 -54.61 -48.92 -2.76
CA SER A 283 -54.50 -50.30 -3.21
C SER A 283 -53.35 -51.06 -2.52
N ILE A 284 -52.21 -50.40 -2.28
CA ILE A 284 -51.08 -50.98 -1.52
C ILE A 284 -51.50 -51.27 -0.08
N LEU A 285 -52.18 -50.32 0.58
CA LEU A 285 -52.65 -50.49 1.95
C LEU A 285 -53.71 -51.60 2.05
N GLU A 286 -54.55 -51.79 1.04
CA GLU A 286 -55.52 -52.90 1.02
C GLU A 286 -54.85 -54.27 0.95
N ASN A 287 -53.86 -54.40 0.07
CA ASN A 287 -53.06 -55.61 -0.01
C ASN A 287 -52.26 -55.86 1.29
N LEU A 288 -51.77 -54.78 1.92
CA LEU A 288 -51.10 -54.86 3.22
C LEU A 288 -52.03 -55.39 4.31
N VAL A 289 -53.29 -54.94 4.36
CA VAL A 289 -54.30 -55.45 5.32
C VAL A 289 -54.55 -56.93 5.10
N SER A 290 -54.77 -57.37 3.87
CA SER A 290 -54.98 -58.80 3.55
C SER A 290 -53.77 -59.65 3.93
N CYS A 291 -52.55 -59.22 3.55
CA CYS A 291 -51.33 -59.96 3.87
C CYS A 291 -51.05 -60.05 5.39
N MET A 292 -51.45 -59.02 6.16
CA MET A 292 -51.33 -59.04 7.63
C MET A 292 -52.28 -60.00 8.34
N HIS A 293 -53.40 -60.40 7.71
CA HIS A 293 -54.34 -61.38 8.27
C HIS A 293 -53.86 -62.82 8.07
N ASP A 294 -53.30 -63.13 6.90
CA ASP A 294 -53.09 -64.52 6.49
C ASP A 294 -51.63 -64.99 6.55
N GLU A 295 -50.62 -64.10 6.42
CA GLU A 295 -49.25 -64.52 6.06
C GLU A 295 -48.11 -63.81 6.82
N ILE A 296 -48.35 -62.68 7.49
CA ILE A 296 -47.28 -61.94 8.20
C ILE A 296 -47.28 -62.19 9.72
N GLU A 297 -46.22 -62.84 10.23
CA GLU A 297 -45.95 -62.93 11.67
C GLU A 297 -45.60 -61.57 12.28
N MET A 298 -46.51 -60.97 13.06
CA MET A 298 -46.29 -59.73 13.83
C MET A 298 -46.85 -59.88 15.25
N LYS A 299 -46.23 -59.20 16.23
CA LYS A 299 -46.81 -59.07 17.58
C LYS A 299 -48.17 -58.38 17.47
N ASN A 300 -49.18 -58.89 18.18
CA ASN A 300 -50.57 -58.39 18.11
C ASN A 300 -50.67 -56.87 18.27
N ASP A 301 -50.04 -56.28 19.29
CA ASP A 301 -50.06 -54.83 19.52
C ASP A 301 -49.51 -54.00 18.34
N LYS A 302 -48.55 -54.54 17.59
CA LYS A 302 -47.97 -53.84 16.42
C LYS A 302 -48.83 -54.02 15.17
N ARG A 303 -49.51 -55.16 15.06
CA ARG A 303 -50.46 -55.44 13.99
C ARG A 303 -51.69 -54.54 14.15
N GLU A 304 -52.24 -54.46 15.36
CA GLU A 304 -53.38 -53.59 15.70
C GLU A 304 -53.10 -52.11 15.40
N LYS A 305 -51.96 -51.57 15.89
CA LYS A 305 -51.55 -50.18 15.58
C LYS A 305 -51.34 -49.91 14.09
N SER A 306 -50.86 -50.91 13.33
CA SER A 306 -50.69 -50.78 11.89
C SER A 306 -52.03 -50.80 11.16
N LEU A 307 -52.96 -51.67 11.59
CA LEU A 307 -54.32 -51.72 11.05
C LEU A 307 -55.08 -50.43 11.35
N GLU A 308 -54.94 -49.87 12.55
CA GLU A 308 -55.50 -48.57 12.94
C GLU A 308 -54.93 -47.44 12.06
N THR A 309 -53.61 -47.36 11.88
CA THR A 309 -52.99 -46.37 10.98
C THR A 309 -53.43 -46.55 9.52
N ILE A 310 -53.57 -47.79 9.05
CA ILE A 310 -54.07 -48.06 7.69
C ILE A 310 -55.52 -47.60 7.56
N LYS A 311 -56.36 -47.86 8.56
CA LYS A 311 -57.74 -47.40 8.61
C LYS A 311 -57.82 -45.88 8.56
N GLU A 312 -57.03 -45.19 9.38
CA GLU A 312 -56.95 -43.73 9.39
C GLU A 312 -56.59 -43.16 8.01
N ILE A 313 -55.63 -43.77 7.30
CA ILE A 313 -55.17 -43.30 5.99
C ILE A 313 -56.16 -43.65 4.86
N LYS A 314 -56.75 -44.85 4.90
CA LYS A 314 -57.59 -45.39 3.82
C LYS A 314 -59.06 -44.97 3.96
N GLU A 315 -59.63 -45.07 5.15
CA GLU A 315 -61.05 -44.84 5.44
C GLU A 315 -61.29 -43.41 5.94
N ASP A 316 -60.54 -42.95 6.93
CA ASP A 316 -60.69 -41.61 7.52
C ASP A 316 -59.95 -40.52 6.74
N ARG A 317 -59.22 -40.92 5.69
CA ARG A 317 -58.54 -40.05 4.73
C ARG A 317 -57.57 -39.07 5.39
N SER A 318 -56.87 -39.49 6.44
CA SER A 318 -55.99 -38.61 7.25
C SER A 318 -54.87 -37.92 6.45
N LEU A 319 -54.41 -38.52 5.34
CA LEU A 319 -53.41 -37.92 4.44
C LEU A 319 -54.00 -36.95 3.41
N GLU A 320 -55.28 -37.08 3.05
CA GLU A 320 -55.93 -36.24 2.04
C GLU A 320 -55.84 -34.73 2.34
N PRO A 321 -56.18 -34.23 3.56
CA PRO A 321 -56.06 -32.81 3.87
C PRO A 321 -54.60 -32.34 3.86
N LEU A 322 -53.65 -33.17 4.30
CA LEU A 322 -52.23 -32.82 4.33
C LEU A 322 -51.62 -32.71 2.93
N VAL A 323 -51.96 -33.65 2.03
CA VAL A 323 -51.50 -33.65 0.63
C VAL A 323 -52.12 -32.48 -0.14
N ARG A 324 -53.41 -32.20 0.10
CA ARG A 324 -54.10 -31.05 -0.52
C ARG A 324 -53.47 -29.73 -0.07
N GLU A 325 -53.31 -29.54 1.24
CA GLU A 325 -52.68 -28.34 1.79
C GLU A 325 -51.24 -28.18 1.32
N TYR A 326 -50.47 -29.28 1.19
CA TYR A 326 -49.11 -29.25 0.66
C TYR A 326 -49.08 -28.76 -0.79
N ASN A 327 -49.92 -29.34 -1.67
CA ASN A 327 -49.95 -28.96 -3.08
C ASN A 327 -50.38 -27.50 -3.25
N GLU A 328 -51.46 -27.07 -2.57
CA GLU A 328 -51.92 -25.68 -2.60
C GLU A 328 -50.86 -24.70 -2.07
N THR A 329 -50.13 -25.07 -1.02
CA THR A 329 -49.08 -24.22 -0.45
C THR A 329 -47.85 -24.18 -1.37
N SER A 330 -47.53 -25.28 -2.04
CA SER A 330 -46.44 -25.36 -3.02
C SER A 330 -46.75 -24.49 -4.25
N GLU A 331 -47.94 -24.61 -4.83
CA GLU A 331 -48.37 -23.78 -5.96
C GLU A 331 -48.33 -22.29 -5.61
N LYS A 332 -48.87 -21.91 -4.44
CA LYS A 332 -48.79 -20.52 -3.93
C LYS A 332 -47.35 -20.03 -3.78
N ARG A 333 -46.43 -20.92 -3.39
CA ARG A 333 -45.01 -20.58 -3.27
C ARG A 333 -44.37 -20.40 -4.64
N ASP A 334 -44.67 -21.26 -5.60
CA ASP A 334 -44.12 -21.17 -6.96
C ASP A 334 -44.61 -19.90 -7.66
N GLU A 335 -45.89 -19.55 -7.55
CA GLU A 335 -46.42 -18.26 -8.02
C GLU A 335 -45.73 -17.06 -7.36
N LEU A 336 -45.43 -17.17 -6.07
CA LEU A 336 -44.77 -16.11 -5.32
C LEU A 336 -43.30 -15.95 -5.73
N LEU A 337 -42.60 -17.06 -6.00
CA LEU A 337 -41.24 -17.05 -6.53
C LEU A 337 -41.18 -16.38 -7.91
N GLU A 338 -42.15 -16.68 -8.80
CA GLU A 338 -42.24 -15.98 -10.08
C GLU A 338 -42.46 -14.46 -9.92
N LYS A 339 -43.28 -14.04 -8.94
CA LYS A 339 -43.49 -12.61 -8.66
C LYS A 339 -42.22 -11.94 -8.14
N ILE A 340 -41.51 -12.60 -7.21
CA ILE A 340 -40.22 -12.13 -6.69
C ILE A 340 -39.19 -11.97 -7.81
N GLU A 341 -39.15 -12.92 -8.74
CA GLU A 341 -38.25 -12.87 -9.90
C GLU A 341 -38.65 -11.76 -10.88
N LYS A 342 -39.95 -11.62 -11.20
CA LYS A 342 -40.48 -10.54 -12.06
C LYS A 342 -40.20 -9.15 -11.49
N GLU A 343 -40.27 -8.98 -10.16
CA GLU A 343 -39.94 -7.71 -9.50
C GLU A 343 -38.43 -7.50 -9.31
N GLY A 344 -37.61 -8.51 -9.62
CA GLY A 344 -36.15 -8.43 -9.54
C GLY A 344 -35.60 -8.35 -8.11
N ILE A 345 -36.41 -8.66 -7.10
CA ILE A 345 -36.01 -8.52 -5.67
C ILE A 345 -34.82 -9.43 -5.35
N SER A 346 -34.85 -10.68 -5.84
CA SER A 346 -33.75 -11.64 -5.65
C SER A 346 -32.43 -11.15 -6.25
N THR A 347 -32.49 -10.45 -7.39
CA THR A 347 -31.30 -9.88 -8.04
C THR A 347 -30.76 -8.72 -7.21
N ARG A 348 -31.63 -7.79 -6.77
CA ARG A 348 -31.25 -6.66 -5.92
C ARG A 348 -30.62 -7.10 -4.60
N ILE A 349 -31.16 -8.14 -3.95
CA ILE A 349 -30.57 -8.71 -2.73
C ILE A 349 -29.15 -9.21 -2.99
N LYS A 350 -28.91 -9.89 -4.12
CA LYS A 350 -27.57 -10.38 -4.47
C LYS A 350 -26.61 -9.22 -4.76
N GLU A 351 -27.07 -8.22 -5.52
CA GLU A 351 -26.29 -7.02 -5.84
C GLU A 351 -25.87 -6.27 -4.58
N VAL A 352 -26.81 -5.99 -3.66
CA VAL A 352 -26.51 -5.31 -2.40
C VAL A 352 -25.56 -6.14 -1.52
N LYS A 353 -25.71 -7.46 -1.46
CA LYS A 353 -24.75 -8.33 -0.73
C LYS A 353 -23.34 -8.28 -1.33
N GLN A 354 -23.24 -8.22 -2.65
CA GLN A 354 -21.96 -8.07 -3.33
C GLN A 354 -21.33 -6.71 -3.03
N GLU A 355 -22.12 -5.63 -3.14
CA GLU A 355 -21.67 -4.27 -2.81
C GLU A 355 -21.17 -4.16 -1.36
N ILE A 356 -21.89 -4.74 -0.39
CA ILE A 356 -21.46 -4.78 1.02
C ILE A 356 -20.13 -5.54 1.15
N SER A 357 -19.97 -6.68 0.47
CA SER A 357 -18.72 -7.45 0.50
C SER A 357 -17.54 -6.65 -0.07
N ASP A 358 -17.76 -5.95 -1.18
CA ASP A 358 -16.73 -5.15 -1.85
C ASP A 358 -16.34 -3.95 -0.98
N LEU A 359 -17.32 -3.23 -0.42
CA LEU A 359 -17.09 -2.13 0.52
C LEU A 359 -16.38 -2.61 1.79
N THR A 360 -16.76 -3.75 2.36
CA THR A 360 -16.09 -4.31 3.55
C THR A 360 -14.62 -4.62 3.26
N THR A 361 -14.31 -5.12 2.07
CA THR A 361 -12.94 -5.40 1.65
C THR A 361 -12.15 -4.11 1.49
N GLN A 362 -12.74 -3.10 0.84
CA GLN A 362 -12.14 -1.77 0.70
C GLN A 362 -11.87 -1.12 2.06
N LYS A 363 -12.83 -1.20 3.00
CA LYS A 363 -12.68 -0.75 4.38
C LYS A 363 -11.44 -1.35 5.03
N GLY A 364 -11.31 -2.68 5.00
CA GLY A 364 -10.18 -3.38 5.61
C GLY A 364 -8.82 -3.01 5.00
N HIS A 365 -8.78 -2.76 3.69
CA HIS A 365 -7.56 -2.26 3.04
C HIS A 365 -7.21 -0.84 3.51
N LEU A 366 -8.18 0.06 3.53
CA LEU A 366 -7.97 1.45 3.95
C LEU A 366 -7.56 1.55 5.43
N GLU A 367 -8.18 0.77 6.32
CA GLU A 367 -7.80 0.67 7.73
C GLU A 367 -6.35 0.20 7.90
N ALA A 368 -5.91 -0.80 7.12
CA ALA A 368 -4.55 -1.30 7.15
C ALA A 368 -3.55 -0.25 6.66
N ASP A 369 -3.89 0.49 5.60
CA ASP A 369 -3.04 1.56 5.07
C ASP A 369 -2.95 2.74 6.06
N ILE A 370 -4.05 3.13 6.71
CA ILE A 370 -4.06 4.14 7.79
C ILE A 370 -3.15 3.70 8.94
N ALA A 371 -3.26 2.45 9.39
CA ALA A 371 -2.43 1.92 10.48
C ALA A 371 -0.93 1.97 10.13
N ARG A 372 -0.59 1.62 8.89
CA ARG A 372 0.79 1.68 8.39
C ARG A 372 1.30 3.12 8.32
N GLU A 373 0.50 4.07 7.83
CA GLU A 373 0.93 5.47 7.77
C GLU A 373 1.08 6.09 9.17
N LYS A 374 0.19 5.74 10.12
CA LYS A 374 0.36 6.12 11.53
C LYS A 374 1.68 5.61 12.11
N GLU A 375 2.06 4.37 11.79
CA GLU A 375 3.35 3.82 12.19
C GLU A 375 4.53 4.58 11.54
N ASN A 376 4.42 4.94 10.26
CA ASN A 376 5.42 5.77 9.57
C ASN A 376 5.60 7.11 10.26
N VAL A 377 4.52 7.82 10.59
CA VAL A 377 4.55 9.10 11.32
C VAL A 377 5.27 8.93 12.66
N ILE A 378 4.94 7.90 13.45
CA ILE A 378 5.62 7.63 14.72
C ILE A 378 7.12 7.43 14.52
N ASN A 379 7.53 6.71 13.47
CA ASN A 379 8.93 6.49 13.16
C ASN A 379 9.65 7.76 12.69
N THR A 380 8.99 8.60 11.89
CA THR A 380 9.51 9.90 11.46
C THR A 380 9.67 10.84 12.66
N LEU A 381 8.68 10.91 13.56
CA LEU A 381 8.75 11.69 14.80
C LEU A 381 9.92 11.26 15.71
N LYS A 382 10.21 9.95 15.81
CA LYS A 382 11.38 9.45 16.55
C LYS A 382 12.69 9.92 15.92
N LYS A 383 12.81 9.84 14.59
CA LYS A 383 14.00 10.32 13.86
C LYS A 383 14.18 11.82 14.02
N MET A 384 13.09 12.58 13.86
CA MET A 384 13.06 14.02 14.04
C MET A 384 13.53 14.42 15.45
N LYS A 385 13.08 13.72 16.50
CA LYS A 385 13.56 13.94 17.86
C LYS A 385 15.06 13.66 18.02
N LEU A 386 15.59 12.62 17.38
CA LEU A 386 17.01 12.31 17.43
C LEU A 386 17.86 13.38 16.74
N VAL A 387 17.45 13.82 15.54
CA VAL A 387 18.15 14.88 14.78
C VAL A 387 18.07 16.19 15.54
N LYS A 388 16.88 16.59 16.00
CA LYS A 388 16.68 17.77 16.84
C LYS A 388 17.60 17.77 18.05
N ASN A 389 17.64 16.68 18.81
CA ASN A 389 18.50 16.58 19.99
C ASN A 389 19.99 16.64 19.62
N SER A 390 20.41 16.05 18.49
CA SER A 390 21.81 16.14 18.03
C SER A 390 22.17 17.59 17.73
N LEU A 391 21.34 18.26 16.93
CA LEU A 391 21.49 19.67 16.58
C LEU A 391 21.55 20.58 17.81
N GLU A 392 20.62 20.42 18.75
CA GLU A 392 20.61 21.20 20.01
C GLU A 392 21.94 21.05 20.77
N ASN A 393 22.45 19.82 20.91
CA ASN A 393 23.71 19.56 21.61
C ASN A 393 24.94 20.11 20.85
N GLU A 394 24.95 20.01 19.53
CA GLU A 394 26.06 20.49 18.69
C GLU A 394 26.12 22.01 18.68
N ILE A 395 24.98 22.68 18.55
CA ILE A 395 24.87 24.14 18.61
C ILE A 395 25.19 24.65 20.03
N GLU A 396 24.75 23.96 21.08
CA GLU A 396 25.12 24.29 22.46
C GLU A 396 26.62 24.14 22.69
N ALA A 397 27.25 23.09 22.16
CA ALA A 397 28.70 22.89 22.26
C ALA A 397 29.50 24.01 21.56
N LEU A 398 28.95 24.59 20.47
CA LEU A 398 29.58 25.69 19.73
C LEU A 398 29.33 27.07 20.33
N SER A 399 28.09 27.35 20.75
CA SER A 399 27.67 28.66 21.27
C SER A 399 27.97 28.82 22.77
N GLY A 400 28.01 27.72 23.52
CA GLY A 400 28.05 27.72 24.98
C GLY A 400 26.72 28.07 25.64
N GLU A 401 25.63 28.16 24.85
CA GLU A 401 24.29 28.51 25.32
C GLU A 401 23.33 27.34 25.09
N GLU A 402 22.57 26.96 26.12
CA GLU A 402 21.53 25.93 26.02
C GLU A 402 20.44 26.41 25.05
N LEU A 403 20.16 25.62 24.01
CA LEU A 403 19.24 25.96 22.93
C LEU A 403 18.13 24.91 22.82
N SER A 404 16.90 25.36 22.57
CA SER A 404 15.78 24.50 22.21
C SER A 404 15.11 24.93 20.90
N ILE A 405 15.01 24.00 19.96
CA ILE A 405 14.43 24.21 18.63
C ILE A 405 12.91 24.01 18.70
N LEU A 406 12.14 25.02 18.31
CA LEU A 406 10.67 24.94 18.22
C LEU A 406 10.28 24.44 16.82
N LEU A 407 9.59 23.30 16.78
CA LEU A 407 9.08 22.68 15.54
C LEU A 407 7.61 23.05 15.35
N ALA A 408 7.25 23.55 14.17
CA ALA A 408 5.85 23.68 13.77
C ALA A 408 5.39 22.36 13.14
N LEU A 409 4.42 21.66 13.77
CA LEU A 409 3.95 20.32 13.38
C LEU A 409 2.45 20.27 13.15
#